data_AF-A0A379FKB9-F1
#
_entry.id   AF-A0A379FKB9-F1
#
_cell.length_a   1.000
_cell.length_b   1.000
_cell.length_c   1.000
_cell.angle_alpha   90.00
_cell.angle_beta   90.00
_cell.angle_gamma   90.00
#
_symmetry.space_group_name_H-M   'P 1'
#
loop_
_entity.id
_entity.type
_entity.pdbx_description
1 polymer ?
#
loop_
_entity_poly.entity_id
_entity_poly.type
_entity_poly.pdbx_seq_one_letter_code
_entity_poly.pdbx_strand_id
1 'polypeptide(L)'
;MINHAEEDHAGALTELMRFIPNTPIYCTANAIDSINGHHHHPEWNFKIVKTGDTLNIGNNKQLIFIETPMLHWPDSMMTYFTEDAVLFSNDAFGQHYCDERLFNDEVDQNELFEQCQRYYANILTPFSRLVTPKINEILGFNLPVDMIATSHGVVWRNNPNQIIELYLKWAADYQEDRITIFYDTMSNNTRLMADAIAQGINEADPNVAVKIFNVARSDKNDIITHVFRSKAALVGTSTMNNVMMPKIAGMLEEITGLRFLNKKAAAFGSFGWNGGAVDRVQTRLMDAGFDTALSLKAKWKPDTKTLDDCREYGRNIARQWALPA
;
A
#
# COMPACT_ATOMS: atom_id res chain seq x y z
N MET A 1 -14.63 -13.65 19.05
CA MET A 1 -15.02 -13.00 17.78
C MET A 1 -13.81 -13.10 16.87
N ILE A 2 -14.00 -13.45 15.60
CA ILE A 2 -12.93 -13.47 14.60
C ILE A 2 -13.29 -12.43 13.54
N ASN A 3 -12.64 -11.26 13.64
CA ASN A 3 -12.82 -10.16 12.69
C ASN A 3 -12.23 -10.50 11.31
N HIS A 4 -11.15 -11.28 11.30
CA HIS A 4 -10.41 -11.67 10.11
C HIS A 4 -9.63 -12.96 10.41
N ALA A 5 -9.58 -13.89 9.44
CA ALA A 5 -9.04 -15.24 9.63
C ALA A 5 -7.69 -15.50 8.95
N GLU A 6 -6.92 -14.46 8.65
CA GLU A 6 -5.51 -14.62 8.25
C GLU A 6 -4.67 -15.18 9.42
N GLU A 7 -3.56 -15.86 9.09
CA GLU A 7 -2.82 -16.69 10.03
C GLU A 7 -2.12 -15.91 11.15
N ASP A 8 -1.83 -14.63 10.93
CA ASP A 8 -1.27 -13.71 11.93
C ASP A 8 -2.30 -13.29 13.00
N HIS A 9 -3.59 -13.58 12.78
CA HIS A 9 -4.67 -13.29 13.72
C HIS A 9 -5.35 -14.55 14.26
N ALA A 10 -5.64 -15.49 13.36
CA ALA A 10 -6.34 -16.72 13.67
C ALA A 10 -5.40 -17.93 13.84
N GLY A 11 -4.08 -17.78 13.66
CA GLY A 11 -3.14 -18.92 13.72
C GLY A 11 -3.18 -19.71 15.03
N ALA A 12 -3.49 -19.06 16.17
CA ALA A 12 -3.62 -19.73 17.46
C ALA A 12 -5.01 -20.37 17.71
N LEU A 13 -5.96 -20.21 16.78
CA LEU A 13 -7.36 -20.60 16.99
C LEU A 13 -7.53 -22.12 17.18
N THR A 14 -6.86 -22.95 16.39
CA THR A 14 -6.90 -24.43 16.56
C THR A 14 -6.45 -24.85 17.95
N GLU A 15 -5.36 -24.27 18.44
CA GLU A 15 -4.82 -24.58 19.75
C GLU A 15 -5.77 -24.14 20.87
N LEU A 16 -6.36 -22.93 20.75
CA LEU A 16 -7.36 -22.44 21.69
C LEU A 16 -8.61 -23.33 21.71
N MET A 17 -9.17 -23.63 20.54
CA MET A 17 -10.40 -24.41 20.42
C MET A 17 -10.24 -25.87 20.84
N ARG A 18 -9.01 -26.40 20.90
CA ARG A 18 -8.73 -27.69 21.53
C ARG A 18 -9.12 -27.73 23.01
N PHE A 19 -8.97 -26.61 23.72
CA PHE A 19 -9.32 -26.50 25.14
C PHE A 19 -10.79 -26.15 25.37
N ILE A 20 -11.40 -25.39 24.45
CA ILE A 20 -12.76 -24.86 24.58
C ILE A 20 -13.62 -25.11 23.32
N PRO A 21 -13.78 -26.37 22.88
CA PRO A 21 -14.31 -26.72 21.55
C PRO A 21 -15.75 -26.27 21.30
N ASN A 22 -16.54 -26.08 22.37
CA ASN A 22 -17.95 -25.69 22.27
C ASN A 22 -18.17 -24.17 22.29
N THR A 23 -17.10 -23.38 22.43
CA THR A 23 -17.20 -21.91 22.50
C THR A 23 -17.72 -21.35 21.17
N PRO A 24 -18.77 -20.51 21.18
CA PRO A 24 -19.28 -19.91 19.95
C PRO A 24 -18.27 -18.96 19.28
N ILE A 25 -18.16 -19.04 17.96
CA ILE A 25 -17.30 -18.16 17.15
C ILE A 25 -18.18 -17.23 16.32
N TYR A 26 -18.19 -15.94 16.68
CA TYR A 26 -18.88 -14.89 15.93
C TYR A 26 -17.97 -14.33 14.83
N CYS A 27 -18.41 -14.41 13.57
CA CYS A 27 -17.64 -14.04 12.38
C CYS A 27 -18.56 -13.82 11.16
N THR A 28 -18.03 -13.28 10.06
CA THR A 28 -18.81 -13.11 8.82
C THR A 28 -19.14 -14.44 8.14
N ALA A 29 -20.03 -14.44 7.16
CA ALA A 29 -20.29 -15.63 6.37
C ALA A 29 -19.05 -16.12 5.60
N ASN A 30 -18.25 -15.20 5.06
CA ASN A 30 -17.01 -15.51 4.36
C ASN A 30 -15.91 -16.01 5.32
N ALA A 31 -15.93 -15.58 6.58
CA ALA A 31 -14.99 -16.06 7.59
C ALA A 31 -15.12 -17.55 7.88
N ILE A 32 -16.32 -18.14 7.69
CA ILE A 32 -16.47 -19.60 7.84
C ILE A 32 -15.64 -20.33 6.79
N ASP A 33 -15.60 -19.83 5.56
CA ASP A 33 -14.79 -20.40 4.48
C ASP A 33 -13.30 -20.27 4.78
N SER A 34 -12.82 -19.06 5.13
CA SER A 34 -11.40 -18.85 5.44
C SER A 34 -10.94 -19.59 6.70
N ILE A 35 -11.73 -19.60 7.78
CA ILE A 35 -11.40 -20.34 9.01
C ILE A 35 -11.32 -21.84 8.70
N ASN A 36 -12.30 -22.41 7.99
CA ASN A 36 -12.26 -23.83 7.64
C ASN A 36 -11.14 -24.15 6.63
N GLY A 37 -10.81 -23.20 5.76
CA GLY A 37 -9.69 -23.29 4.84
C GLY A 37 -8.34 -23.42 5.54
N HIS A 38 -8.12 -22.73 6.66
CA HIS A 38 -6.87 -22.80 7.42
C HIS A 38 -6.88 -23.89 8.52
N HIS A 39 -8.00 -24.06 9.22
CA HIS A 39 -8.06 -24.85 10.45
C HIS A 39 -8.75 -26.20 10.29
N HIS A 40 -9.55 -26.40 9.23
CA HIS A 40 -10.21 -27.67 8.90
C HIS A 40 -11.14 -28.23 10.00
N HIS A 41 -11.82 -27.35 10.75
CA HIS A 41 -12.77 -27.71 11.80
C HIS A 41 -14.19 -27.16 11.52
N PRO A 42 -14.89 -27.66 10.49
CA PRO A 42 -16.23 -27.21 10.13
C PRO A 42 -17.29 -27.51 11.20
N GLU A 43 -16.98 -28.37 12.17
CA GLU A 43 -17.86 -28.71 13.29
C GLU A 43 -17.92 -27.64 14.38
N TRP A 44 -17.03 -26.63 14.37
CA TRP A 44 -17.07 -25.55 15.36
C TRP A 44 -18.39 -24.77 15.30
N ASN A 45 -18.77 -24.20 16.44
CA ASN A 45 -20.03 -23.49 16.62
C ASN A 45 -19.97 -22.06 16.06
N PHE A 46 -20.00 -21.94 14.74
CA PHE A 46 -19.99 -20.65 14.04
C PHE A 46 -21.34 -19.91 14.18
N LYS A 47 -21.25 -18.61 14.46
CA LYS A 47 -22.36 -17.65 14.50
C LYS A 47 -22.10 -16.56 13.47
N ILE A 48 -22.82 -16.62 12.35
CA ILE A 48 -22.74 -15.61 11.31
C ILE A 48 -23.30 -14.30 11.85
N VAL A 49 -22.54 -13.22 11.67
CA VAL A 49 -22.96 -11.84 11.95
C VAL A 49 -22.89 -11.00 10.68
N LYS A 50 -23.75 -9.99 10.61
CA LYS A 50 -23.82 -8.99 9.55
C LYS A 50 -23.68 -7.59 10.11
N THR A 51 -23.49 -6.60 9.24
CA THR A 51 -23.49 -5.19 9.65
C THR A 51 -24.77 -4.84 10.43
N GLY A 52 -24.59 -4.33 11.65
CA GLY A 52 -25.67 -3.90 12.54
C GLY A 52 -26.18 -5.00 13.49
N ASP A 53 -25.77 -6.27 13.31
CA ASP A 53 -26.03 -7.30 14.30
C ASP A 53 -25.36 -6.95 15.63
N THR A 54 -25.97 -7.38 16.73
CA THR A 54 -25.49 -7.07 18.09
C THR A 54 -25.31 -8.32 18.94
N LEU A 55 -24.33 -8.27 19.85
CA LEU A 55 -24.12 -9.28 20.88
C LEU A 55 -24.03 -8.59 22.25
N ASN A 56 -25.04 -8.81 23.09
CA ASN A 56 -25.06 -8.30 24.45
C ASN A 56 -24.05 -9.05 25.33
N ILE A 57 -23.22 -8.31 26.06
CA ILE A 57 -22.22 -8.88 26.98
C ILE A 57 -22.43 -8.47 28.46
N GLY A 58 -23.59 -7.91 28.77
CA GLY A 58 -24.00 -7.47 30.11
C GLY A 58 -23.67 -6.00 30.40
N ASN A 59 -24.12 -5.50 31.55
CA ASN A 59 -23.86 -4.13 32.02
C ASN A 59 -24.24 -3.03 31.02
N ASN A 60 -25.32 -3.23 30.25
CA ASN A 60 -25.76 -2.36 29.15
C ASN A 60 -24.73 -2.20 28.01
N LYS A 61 -23.72 -3.06 27.94
CA LYS A 61 -22.73 -3.07 26.87
C LYS A 61 -23.05 -4.15 25.85
N GLN A 62 -22.85 -3.81 24.59
CA GLN A 62 -23.02 -4.73 23.47
C GLN A 62 -21.90 -4.52 22.45
N LEU A 63 -21.67 -5.57 21.69
CA LEU A 63 -20.81 -5.56 20.53
C LEU A 63 -21.69 -5.32 19.30
N ILE A 64 -21.28 -4.46 18.39
CA ILE A 64 -21.93 -4.19 17.10
C ILE A 64 -20.97 -4.62 16.01
N PHE A 65 -21.42 -5.48 15.10
CA PHE A 65 -20.59 -5.98 14.00
C PHE A 65 -20.76 -5.11 12.75
N ILE A 66 -19.67 -4.88 12.02
CA ILE A 66 -19.65 -4.05 10.81
C ILE A 66 -18.82 -4.77 9.76
N GLU A 67 -19.47 -5.34 8.73
CA GLU A 67 -18.78 -6.05 7.66
C GLU A 67 -17.93 -5.07 6.83
N THR A 68 -16.70 -5.45 6.49
CA THR A 68 -15.76 -4.65 5.69
C THR A 68 -15.13 -5.50 4.59
N PRO A 69 -15.94 -6.10 3.70
CA PRO A 69 -15.43 -7.03 2.70
C PRO A 69 -14.42 -6.35 1.78
N MET A 70 -13.32 -7.05 1.51
CA MET A 70 -12.16 -6.58 0.74
C MET A 70 -11.39 -5.42 1.41
N LEU A 71 -11.53 -5.24 2.73
CA LEU A 71 -10.69 -4.35 3.54
C LEU A 71 -9.97 -5.15 4.65
N HIS A 72 -9.03 -6.04 4.33
CA HIS A 72 -8.51 -6.33 2.97
C HIS A 72 -8.88 -7.70 2.38
N TRP A 73 -9.57 -8.57 3.12
CA TRP A 73 -10.05 -9.86 2.63
C TRP A 73 -11.57 -9.92 2.54
N PRO A 74 -12.14 -10.92 1.82
CA PRO A 74 -13.58 -11.11 1.75
C PRO A 74 -14.25 -11.31 3.13
N ASP A 75 -13.52 -11.82 4.12
CA ASP A 75 -14.03 -12.16 5.45
C ASP A 75 -13.95 -11.03 6.47
N SER A 76 -13.22 -9.96 6.17
CA SER A 76 -12.91 -8.88 7.10
C SER A 76 -14.18 -8.19 7.61
N MET A 77 -14.22 -7.97 8.92
CA MET A 77 -15.18 -7.11 9.62
C MET A 77 -14.52 -6.35 10.76
N MET A 78 -15.19 -5.31 11.24
CA MET A 78 -14.87 -4.62 12.47
C MET A 78 -15.90 -4.97 13.55
N THR A 79 -15.49 -4.83 14.81
CA THR A 79 -16.41 -4.92 15.94
C THR A 79 -16.35 -3.65 16.76
N TYR A 80 -17.49 -3.01 17.01
CA TYR A 80 -17.60 -1.84 17.87
C TYR A 80 -18.14 -2.23 19.24
N PHE A 81 -17.62 -1.64 20.31
CA PHE A 81 -18.04 -1.90 21.68
C PHE A 81 -18.71 -0.67 22.29
N THR A 82 -19.99 -0.81 22.65
CA THR A 82 -20.79 0.31 23.17
C THR A 82 -20.39 0.72 24.58
N GLU A 83 -20.83 1.91 24.98
CA GLU A 83 -20.50 2.59 26.25
C GLU A 83 -19.02 2.99 26.39
N ASP A 84 -18.08 2.07 26.13
CA ASP A 84 -16.64 2.36 26.16
C ASP A 84 -16.13 2.99 24.85
N ALA A 85 -16.97 3.04 23.82
CA ALA A 85 -16.70 3.70 22.53
C ALA A 85 -15.40 3.23 21.84
N VAL A 86 -15.15 1.91 21.87
CA VAL A 86 -13.96 1.29 21.27
C VAL A 86 -14.30 0.61 19.96
N LEU A 87 -13.58 0.95 18.89
CA LEU A 87 -13.64 0.25 17.61
C LEU A 87 -12.48 -0.76 17.50
N PHE A 88 -12.79 -2.05 17.47
CA PHE A 88 -11.85 -3.11 17.13
C PHE A 88 -11.79 -3.27 15.61
N SER A 89 -10.85 -2.57 14.98
CA SER A 89 -10.79 -2.43 13.52
C SER A 89 -9.96 -3.49 12.80
N ASN A 90 -9.29 -4.37 13.56
CA ASN A 90 -8.35 -5.37 13.00
C ASN A 90 -7.29 -4.67 12.12
N ASP A 91 -7.07 -5.08 10.87
CA ASP A 91 -6.02 -4.53 10.00
C ASP A 91 -6.21 -3.06 9.66
N ALA A 92 -7.45 -2.62 9.53
CA ALA A 92 -7.74 -1.24 9.22
C ALA A 92 -7.19 -0.32 10.33
N PHE A 93 -6.48 0.72 9.92
CA PHE A 93 -5.80 1.69 10.78
C PHE A 93 -4.60 1.15 11.56
N GLY A 94 -4.22 -0.11 11.35
CA GLY A 94 -3.05 -0.74 11.95
C GLY A 94 -1.74 -0.47 11.20
N GLN A 95 -0.65 -0.94 11.80
CA GLN A 95 0.70 -0.82 11.25
C GLN A 95 1.63 -1.85 11.89
N HIS A 96 2.61 -2.33 11.12
CA HIS A 96 3.66 -3.20 11.65
C HIS A 96 4.72 -2.36 12.38
N TYR A 97 4.46 -2.07 13.65
CA TYR A 97 5.37 -1.33 14.51
C TYR A 97 5.39 -1.96 15.90
N CYS A 98 6.54 -2.49 16.28
CA CYS A 98 6.71 -3.15 17.57
C CYS A 98 7.32 -2.17 18.57
N ASP A 99 6.58 -1.94 19.65
CA ASP A 99 7.01 -1.17 20.81
C ASP A 99 6.39 -1.81 22.06
N GLU A 100 7.04 -1.68 23.21
CA GLU A 100 6.50 -2.16 24.49
C GLU A 100 5.29 -1.33 24.96
N ARG A 101 5.19 -0.08 24.50
CA ARG A 101 4.09 0.84 24.79
C ARG A 101 2.94 0.57 23.83
N LEU A 102 1.73 0.53 24.37
CA LEU A 102 0.55 0.13 23.62
C LEU A 102 -0.11 1.30 22.87
N PHE A 103 0.05 2.53 23.34
CA PHE A 103 -0.80 3.64 22.89
C PHE A 103 -0.08 4.61 21.95
N ASN A 104 -0.83 5.19 21.02
CA ASN A 104 -0.27 6.06 19.97
C ASN A 104 0.47 7.29 20.51
N ASP A 105 0.05 7.85 21.65
CA ASP A 105 0.70 9.01 22.28
C ASP A 105 2.00 8.67 23.05
N GLU A 106 2.30 7.38 23.22
CA GLU A 106 3.44 6.93 24.02
C GLU A 106 4.66 6.59 23.16
N VAL A 107 4.52 6.48 21.83
CA VAL A 107 5.56 6.00 20.90
C VAL A 107 6.18 7.12 20.05
N ASP A 108 7.24 6.82 19.29
CA ASP A 108 7.82 7.77 18.34
C ASP A 108 6.84 8.05 17.19
N GLN A 109 6.48 9.33 17.03
CA GLN A 109 5.45 9.71 16.06
C GLN A 109 5.94 9.57 14.61
N ASN A 110 7.23 9.79 14.33
CA ASN A 110 7.74 9.68 12.97
C ASN A 110 7.76 8.21 12.54
N GLU A 111 8.27 7.32 13.40
CA GLU A 111 8.26 5.88 13.15
C GLU A 111 6.83 5.35 12.97
N LEU A 112 5.90 5.77 13.84
CA LEU A 112 4.49 5.41 13.75
C LEU A 112 3.90 5.78 12.38
N PHE A 113 4.02 7.04 11.96
CA PHE A 113 3.46 7.49 10.69
C PHE A 113 4.15 6.87 9.47
N GLU A 114 5.45 6.62 9.53
CA GLU A 114 6.18 5.88 8.49
C GLU A 114 5.61 4.46 8.32
N GLN A 115 5.38 3.74 9.41
CA GLN A 115 4.82 2.39 9.35
C GLN A 115 3.36 2.38 8.89
N CYS A 116 2.54 3.33 9.34
CA CYS A 116 1.16 3.45 8.87
C CYS A 116 1.10 3.69 7.35
N GLN A 117 1.90 4.62 6.82
CA GLN A 117 1.90 4.92 5.39
C GLN A 117 2.48 3.77 4.57
N ARG A 118 3.54 3.10 5.07
CA ARG A 118 4.12 1.91 4.45
C ARG A 118 3.09 0.77 4.37
N TYR A 119 2.36 0.52 5.45
CA TYR A 119 1.30 -0.49 5.51
C TYR A 119 0.20 -0.19 4.47
N TYR A 120 -0.35 1.03 4.49
CA TYR A 120 -1.39 1.43 3.53
C TYR A 120 -0.92 1.28 2.08
N ALA A 121 0.27 1.81 1.76
CA ALA A 121 0.80 1.81 0.40
C ALA A 121 1.00 0.40 -0.18
N ASN A 122 1.44 -0.55 0.64
CA ASN A 122 1.82 -1.89 0.19
C ASN A 122 0.67 -2.90 0.24
N ILE A 123 -0.39 -2.64 1.00
CA ILE A 123 -1.47 -3.62 1.22
C ILE A 123 -2.82 -3.04 0.77
N LEU A 124 -3.11 -1.79 1.11
CA LEU A 124 -4.46 -1.22 1.00
C LEU A 124 -4.69 -0.37 -0.27
N THR A 125 -3.63 0.05 -0.96
CA THR A 125 -3.74 0.78 -2.24
C THR A 125 -4.79 0.19 -3.20
N PRO A 126 -4.80 -1.11 -3.53
CA PRO A 126 -5.76 -1.66 -4.50
C PRO A 126 -7.23 -1.63 -4.03
N PHE A 127 -7.46 -1.41 -2.73
CA PHE A 127 -8.78 -1.35 -2.10
C PHE A 127 -9.22 0.09 -1.77
N SER A 128 -8.43 1.10 -2.14
CA SER A 128 -8.68 2.52 -1.81
C SER A 128 -10.10 3.00 -2.17
N ARG A 129 -10.69 2.48 -3.25
CA ARG A 129 -12.06 2.84 -3.65
C ARG A 129 -13.15 2.37 -2.68
N LEU A 130 -12.84 1.40 -1.80
CA LEU A 130 -13.74 0.87 -0.79
C LEU A 130 -13.59 1.59 0.56
N VAL A 131 -12.46 2.26 0.80
CA VAL A 131 -12.14 2.93 2.07
C VAL A 131 -13.11 4.06 2.36
N THR A 132 -13.23 5.05 1.48
CA THR A 132 -14.08 6.23 1.71
C THR A 132 -15.57 5.87 1.91
N PRO A 133 -16.20 5.02 1.07
CA PRO A 133 -17.57 4.59 1.31
C PRO A 133 -17.75 3.89 2.66
N LYS A 134 -16.79 3.02 3.07
CA LYS A 134 -16.88 2.31 4.33
C LYS A 134 -16.72 3.23 5.54
N ILE A 135 -15.77 4.17 5.49
CA ILE A 135 -15.63 5.18 6.56
C ILE A 135 -16.91 6.01 6.67
N ASN A 136 -17.49 6.44 5.55
CA ASN A 136 -18.75 7.20 5.56
C ASN A 136 -19.93 6.40 6.12
N GLU A 137 -20.00 5.09 5.84
CA GLU A 137 -21.00 4.18 6.42
C GLU A 137 -20.85 4.11 7.95
N ILE A 138 -19.62 3.93 8.44
CA ILE A 138 -19.33 3.87 9.89
C ILE A 138 -19.68 5.18 10.58
N LEU A 139 -19.28 6.32 9.99
CA LEU A 139 -19.66 7.65 10.50
C LEU A 139 -21.17 7.85 10.51
N GLY A 140 -21.89 7.29 9.55
CA GLY A 140 -23.35 7.32 9.47
C GLY A 140 -24.07 6.65 10.64
N PHE A 141 -23.41 5.75 11.36
CA PHE A 141 -23.97 5.16 12.58
C PHE A 141 -24.00 6.15 13.76
N ASN A 142 -23.31 7.29 13.66
CA ASN A 142 -23.18 8.28 14.73
C ASN A 142 -22.73 7.66 16.07
N LEU A 143 -21.86 6.66 16.01
CA LEU A 143 -21.26 6.02 17.17
C LEU A 143 -20.05 6.86 17.62
N PRO A 144 -19.93 7.21 18.92
CA PRO A 144 -18.73 7.85 19.43
C PRO A 144 -17.52 6.92 19.26
N VAL A 145 -16.34 7.47 19.01
CA VAL A 145 -15.10 6.70 18.91
C VAL A 145 -14.05 7.35 19.79
N ASP A 146 -13.85 6.76 20.97
CA ASP A 146 -12.85 7.20 21.94
C ASP A 146 -11.53 6.46 21.73
N MET A 147 -11.59 5.21 21.24
CA MET A 147 -10.40 4.44 20.86
C MET A 147 -10.60 3.61 19.60
N ILE A 148 -9.52 3.42 18.84
CA ILE A 148 -9.43 2.43 17.77
C ILE A 148 -8.35 1.42 18.15
N ALA A 149 -8.77 0.20 18.45
CA ALA A 149 -7.90 -0.92 18.81
C ALA A 149 -7.72 -1.83 17.59
N THR A 150 -6.59 -1.69 16.91
CA THR A 150 -6.22 -2.44 15.71
C THR A 150 -5.71 -3.85 16.09
N SER A 151 -5.48 -4.71 15.10
CA SER A 151 -4.77 -5.98 15.32
C SER A 151 -3.25 -5.85 15.28
N HIS A 152 -2.74 -4.76 14.71
CA HIS A 152 -1.31 -4.50 14.52
C HIS A 152 -0.89 -3.15 15.11
N GLY A 153 0.12 -3.19 15.99
CA GLY A 153 0.76 -2.00 16.52
C GLY A 153 0.00 -1.36 17.68
N VAL A 154 -0.17 -0.03 17.61
CA VAL A 154 -0.69 0.78 18.71
C VAL A 154 -2.23 0.81 18.75
N VAL A 155 -2.77 0.99 19.94
CA VAL A 155 -4.14 1.47 20.14
C VAL A 155 -4.17 2.98 20.00
N TRP A 156 -5.03 3.48 19.11
CA TRP A 156 -5.27 4.91 18.95
C TRP A 156 -6.23 5.39 20.04
N ARG A 157 -5.73 6.05 21.09
CA ARG A 157 -6.56 6.64 22.16
C ARG A 157 -6.50 8.16 22.20
N ASN A 158 -5.38 8.76 21.78
CA ASN A 158 -5.21 10.20 21.76
C ASN A 158 -5.48 10.70 20.34
N ASN A 159 -6.58 11.43 20.14
CA ASN A 159 -7.06 11.87 18.84
C ASN A 159 -7.16 10.70 17.82
N PRO A 160 -8.02 9.69 18.05
CA PRO A 160 -8.14 8.53 17.16
C PRO A 160 -8.55 8.90 15.72
N ASN A 161 -9.20 10.05 15.52
CA ASN A 161 -9.60 10.51 14.19
C ASN A 161 -8.43 10.79 13.25
N GLN A 162 -7.21 11.02 13.79
CA GLN A 162 -6.04 11.31 12.97
C GLN A 162 -5.74 10.23 11.92
N ILE A 163 -5.90 8.94 12.27
CA ILE A 163 -5.62 7.85 11.35
C ILE A 163 -6.76 7.65 10.33
N ILE A 164 -8.00 7.97 10.72
CA ILE A 164 -9.16 7.98 9.82
C ILE A 164 -8.97 9.05 8.74
N GLU A 165 -8.57 10.27 9.13
CA GLU A 165 -8.29 11.37 8.19
C GLU A 165 -7.14 11.03 7.23
N LEU A 166 -6.09 10.37 7.73
CA LEU A 166 -4.99 9.89 6.89
C LEU A 166 -5.48 8.85 5.88
N TYR A 167 -6.29 7.88 6.29
CA TYR A 167 -6.87 6.89 5.38
C TYR A 167 -7.75 7.52 4.31
N LEU A 168 -8.59 8.50 4.67
CA LEU A 168 -9.39 9.27 3.70
C LEU A 168 -8.50 10.01 2.69
N LYS A 169 -7.41 10.62 3.16
CA LYS A 169 -6.42 11.29 2.30
C LYS A 169 -5.71 10.30 1.39
N TRP A 170 -5.28 9.16 1.91
CA TRP A 170 -4.56 8.11 1.20
C TRP A 170 -5.43 7.40 0.16
N ALA A 171 -6.71 7.20 0.45
CA ALA A 171 -7.68 6.58 -0.45
C ALA A 171 -8.03 7.44 -1.68
N ALA A 172 -7.84 8.76 -1.59
CA ALA A 172 -8.16 9.72 -2.64
C ALA A 172 -7.05 9.85 -3.70
N ASP A 173 -6.62 8.73 -4.29
CA ASP A 173 -5.57 8.67 -5.32
C ASP A 173 -4.31 9.46 -4.93
N TYR A 174 -3.88 9.28 -3.68
CA TYR A 174 -2.91 10.14 -3.02
C TYR A 174 -1.61 10.31 -3.80
N GLN A 175 -1.11 11.54 -3.81
CA GLN A 175 0.20 11.91 -4.33
C GLN A 175 0.68 13.23 -3.72
N GLU A 176 1.99 13.36 -3.63
CA GLU A 176 2.74 14.56 -3.26
C GLU A 176 3.43 15.13 -4.51
N ASP A 177 4.03 16.31 -4.38
CA ASP A 177 4.94 16.84 -5.38
C ASP A 177 6.29 16.08 -5.35
N ARG A 178 6.25 14.83 -5.82
CA ARG A 178 7.33 13.86 -5.69
C ARG A 178 7.41 12.97 -6.92
N ILE A 179 8.63 12.65 -7.34
CA ILE A 179 8.91 11.71 -8.42
C ILE A 179 9.83 10.59 -7.92
N THR A 180 9.45 9.34 -8.18
CA THR A 180 10.26 8.16 -7.86
C THR A 180 10.91 7.60 -9.12
N ILE A 181 12.24 7.54 -9.14
CA ILE A 181 13.00 6.88 -10.19
C ILE A 181 13.49 5.54 -9.64
N PHE A 182 13.17 4.43 -10.31
CA PHE A 182 13.71 3.14 -9.92
C PHE A 182 14.17 2.34 -11.14
N TYR A 183 15.25 1.58 -10.98
CA TYR A 183 15.84 0.85 -12.09
C TYR A 183 16.61 -0.40 -11.64
N ASP A 184 16.91 -1.27 -12.60
CA ASP A 184 17.98 -2.27 -12.48
C ASP A 184 19.02 -2.05 -13.60
N THR A 185 20.25 -2.51 -13.38
CA THR A 185 21.35 -2.32 -14.34
C THR A 185 22.43 -3.39 -14.21
N MET A 186 22.92 -3.90 -15.35
CA MET A 186 24.04 -4.85 -15.39
C MET A 186 25.41 -4.18 -15.32
N SER A 187 25.54 -2.97 -15.88
CA SER A 187 26.83 -2.29 -16.09
C SER A 187 26.79 -0.80 -15.78
N ASN A 188 25.84 -0.35 -14.95
CA ASN A 188 25.61 1.04 -14.54
C ASN A 188 25.22 2.03 -15.66
N ASN A 189 25.06 1.60 -16.91
CA ASN A 189 24.63 2.52 -17.99
C ASN A 189 23.26 3.15 -17.69
N THR A 190 22.27 2.33 -17.30
CA THR A 190 20.94 2.82 -16.91
C THR A 190 20.99 3.67 -15.64
N ARG A 191 21.90 3.38 -14.70
CA ARG A 191 22.13 4.23 -13.53
C ARG A 191 22.57 5.64 -13.92
N LEU A 192 23.52 5.75 -14.85
CA LEU A 192 24.00 7.05 -15.32
C LEU A 192 22.86 7.87 -15.96
N MET A 193 21.95 7.21 -16.68
CA MET A 193 20.74 7.86 -17.20
C MET A 193 19.83 8.32 -16.07
N ALA A 194 19.57 7.48 -15.06
CA ALA A 194 18.72 7.82 -13.92
C ALA A 194 19.23 9.05 -13.16
N ASP A 195 20.54 9.10 -12.89
CA ASP A 195 21.18 10.20 -12.18
C ASP A 195 21.10 11.51 -12.99
N ALA A 196 21.28 11.45 -14.32
CA ALA A 196 21.15 12.61 -15.20
C ALA A 196 19.70 13.11 -15.32
N ILE A 197 18.71 12.20 -15.40
CA ILE A 197 17.29 12.57 -15.39
C ILE A 197 16.94 13.30 -14.09
N ALA A 198 17.39 12.79 -12.94
CA ALA A 198 17.15 13.41 -11.65
C ALA A 198 17.73 14.82 -11.54
N GLN A 199 18.94 15.04 -12.07
CA GLN A 199 19.55 16.38 -12.18
C GLN A 199 18.64 17.32 -12.98
N GLY A 200 18.17 16.87 -14.16
CA GLY A 200 17.26 17.65 -15.00
C GLY A 200 15.95 18.00 -14.31
N ILE A 201 15.36 17.08 -13.55
CA ILE A 201 14.13 17.35 -12.78
C ILE A 201 14.37 18.45 -11.75
N ASN A 202 15.40 18.30 -10.91
CA ASN A 202 15.73 19.28 -9.86
C ASN A 202 16.10 20.67 -10.42
N GLU A 203 16.77 20.73 -11.56
CA GLU A 203 17.11 22.00 -12.21
C GLU A 203 15.87 22.75 -12.74
N ALA A 204 14.88 22.01 -13.23
CA ALA A 204 13.66 22.59 -13.80
C ALA A 204 12.60 22.92 -12.74
N ASP A 205 12.50 22.10 -11.69
CA ASP A 205 11.55 22.29 -10.59
C ASP A 205 12.16 21.85 -9.25
N PRO A 206 12.77 22.78 -8.48
CA PRO A 206 13.40 22.48 -7.20
C PRO A 206 12.45 22.01 -6.09
N ASN A 207 11.14 22.17 -6.25
CA ASN A 207 10.16 21.77 -5.24
C ASN A 207 9.83 20.27 -5.30
N VAL A 208 10.09 19.62 -6.44
CA VAL A 208 9.82 18.20 -6.62
C VAL A 208 10.80 17.38 -5.79
N ALA A 209 10.28 16.62 -4.84
CA ALA A 209 11.09 15.65 -4.12
C ALA A 209 11.45 14.46 -5.05
N VAL A 210 12.72 14.28 -5.38
CA VAL A 210 13.20 13.17 -6.21
C VAL A 210 13.84 12.08 -5.35
N LYS A 211 13.45 10.83 -5.56
CA LYS A 211 14.11 9.65 -4.96
C LYS A 211 14.53 8.66 -6.04
N ILE A 212 15.72 8.10 -5.89
CA ILE A 212 16.32 7.16 -6.85
C ILE A 212 16.60 5.83 -6.14
N PHE A 213 16.13 4.74 -6.73
CA PHE A 213 16.33 3.39 -6.20
C PHE A 213 16.91 2.44 -7.25
N ASN A 214 17.90 1.65 -6.84
CA ASN A 214 18.24 0.45 -7.58
C ASN A 214 17.45 -0.72 -6.98
N VAL A 215 16.55 -1.33 -7.74
CA VAL A 215 15.64 -2.40 -7.26
C VAL A 215 16.38 -3.65 -6.80
N ALA A 216 17.64 -3.84 -7.22
CA ALA A 216 18.49 -4.95 -6.77
C ALA A 216 19.23 -4.66 -5.46
N ARG A 217 19.13 -3.42 -4.93
CA ARG A 217 19.93 -2.92 -3.79
C ARG A 217 19.11 -2.14 -2.76
N SER A 218 17.79 -2.11 -2.90
CA SER A 218 16.89 -1.34 -2.04
C SER A 218 15.75 -2.22 -1.56
N ASP A 219 15.14 -1.85 -0.43
CA ASP A 219 13.91 -2.47 0.03
C ASP A 219 12.77 -2.20 -0.97
N LYS A 220 12.08 -3.25 -1.37
CA LYS A 220 11.03 -3.19 -2.39
C LYS A 220 9.83 -2.37 -1.91
N ASN A 221 9.44 -2.57 -0.65
CA ASN A 221 8.27 -1.93 -0.08
C ASN A 221 8.51 -0.42 0.16
N ASP A 222 9.76 0.01 0.37
CA ASP A 222 10.13 1.43 0.37
C ASP A 222 9.93 2.04 -1.01
N ILE A 223 10.33 1.35 -2.08
CA ILE A 223 10.10 1.81 -3.46
C ILE A 223 8.60 1.97 -3.71
N ILE A 224 7.79 0.98 -3.34
CA ILE A 224 6.33 1.00 -3.50
C ILE A 224 5.72 2.15 -2.69
N THR A 225 6.15 2.36 -1.44
CA THR A 225 5.71 3.49 -0.61
C THR A 225 6.07 4.84 -1.27
N HIS A 226 7.25 4.94 -1.85
CA HIS A 226 7.63 6.13 -2.60
C HIS A 226 6.82 6.29 -3.89
N VAL A 227 6.47 5.22 -4.61
CA VAL A 227 5.57 5.29 -5.77
C VAL A 227 4.18 5.74 -5.35
N PHE A 228 3.64 5.21 -4.24
CA PHE A 228 2.37 5.61 -3.65
C PHE A 228 2.33 7.12 -3.38
N ARG A 229 3.39 7.67 -2.81
CA ARG A 229 3.50 9.12 -2.53
C ARG A 229 3.77 9.97 -3.76
N SER A 230 4.22 9.41 -4.87
CA SER A 230 4.67 10.18 -6.02
C SER A 230 3.54 10.52 -6.99
N LYS A 231 3.61 11.70 -7.61
CA LYS A 231 2.78 12.04 -8.77
C LYS A 231 3.21 11.29 -10.03
N ALA A 232 4.48 10.84 -10.05
CA ALA A 232 5.01 10.12 -11.18
C ALA A 232 6.15 9.14 -10.84
N ALA A 233 6.34 8.15 -11.72
CA ALA A 233 7.46 7.21 -11.62
C ALA A 233 8.24 7.08 -12.94
N LEU A 234 9.58 7.03 -12.87
CA LEU A 234 10.41 6.66 -14.02
C LEU A 234 11.06 5.30 -13.79
N VAL A 235 10.91 4.40 -14.76
CA VAL A 235 11.31 2.99 -14.64
C VAL A 235 12.43 2.64 -15.60
N GLY A 236 13.58 2.29 -15.05
CA GLY A 236 14.79 2.00 -15.80
C GLY A 236 15.07 0.51 -15.95
N THR A 237 15.33 0.05 -17.18
CA THR A 237 15.87 -1.30 -17.42
C THR A 237 16.82 -1.30 -18.59
N SER A 238 17.89 -2.10 -18.53
CA SER A 238 18.61 -2.48 -19.75
C SER A 238 17.94 -3.65 -20.47
N THR A 239 18.18 -3.81 -21.77
CA THR A 239 17.82 -5.05 -22.49
C THR A 239 18.75 -6.19 -22.08
N MET A 240 18.17 -7.27 -21.57
CA MET A 240 18.85 -8.53 -21.23
C MET A 240 18.16 -9.66 -21.99
N ASN A 241 18.86 -10.36 -22.89
CA ASN A 241 18.30 -11.48 -23.67
C ASN A 241 16.96 -11.13 -24.37
N ASN A 242 16.88 -9.94 -24.96
CA ASN A 242 15.69 -9.40 -25.63
C ASN A 242 14.48 -9.16 -24.70
N VAL A 243 14.63 -9.23 -23.37
CA VAL A 243 13.60 -8.93 -22.36
C VAL A 243 14.10 -7.83 -21.40
N MET A 244 13.21 -7.34 -20.52
CA MET A 244 13.59 -6.48 -19.41
C MET A 244 14.29 -7.28 -18.30
N MET A 245 14.98 -6.59 -17.39
CA MET A 245 15.61 -7.25 -16.24
C MET A 245 14.55 -7.84 -15.29
N PRO A 246 14.81 -9.02 -14.69
CA PRO A 246 13.78 -9.78 -14.00
C PRO A 246 13.20 -9.08 -12.77
N LYS A 247 14.02 -8.32 -12.02
CA LYS A 247 13.52 -7.57 -10.86
C LYS A 247 12.58 -6.44 -11.27
N ILE A 248 12.82 -5.80 -12.41
CA ILE A 248 11.89 -4.81 -12.97
C ILE A 248 10.58 -5.48 -13.40
N ALA A 249 10.66 -6.66 -14.04
CA ALA A 249 9.45 -7.40 -14.40
C ALA A 249 8.60 -7.76 -13.17
N GLY A 250 9.21 -8.27 -12.10
CA GLY A 250 8.50 -8.61 -10.86
C GLY A 250 7.91 -7.39 -10.15
N MET A 251 8.64 -6.27 -10.11
CA MET A 251 8.15 -5.04 -9.50
C MET A 251 6.96 -4.45 -10.29
N LEU A 252 6.99 -4.52 -11.63
CA LEU A 252 5.85 -4.11 -12.47
C LEU A 252 4.63 -5.03 -12.29
N GLU A 253 4.84 -6.32 -12.07
CA GLU A 253 3.75 -7.26 -11.78
C GLU A 253 3.03 -6.88 -10.48
N GLU A 254 3.79 -6.60 -9.41
CA GLU A 254 3.24 -6.17 -8.13
C GLU A 254 2.55 -4.81 -8.22
N ILE A 255 3.16 -3.84 -8.91
CA ILE A 255 2.55 -2.53 -9.19
C ILE A 255 1.21 -2.67 -9.92
N THR A 256 1.10 -3.63 -10.85
CA THR A 256 -0.15 -3.92 -11.57
C THR A 256 -1.23 -4.41 -10.60
N GLY A 257 -0.87 -5.28 -9.67
CA GLY A 257 -1.78 -5.76 -8.61
C GLY A 257 -2.20 -4.66 -7.63
N LEU A 258 -1.30 -3.71 -7.33
CA LEU A 258 -1.55 -2.60 -6.40
C LEU A 258 -2.45 -1.49 -6.98
N ARG A 259 -2.60 -1.41 -8.31
CA ARG A 259 -3.55 -0.52 -8.99
C ARG A 259 -3.41 0.95 -8.60
N PHE A 260 -2.21 1.51 -8.75
CA PHE A 260 -2.02 2.96 -8.58
C PHE A 260 -2.86 3.74 -9.58
N LEU A 261 -3.49 4.82 -9.11
CA LEU A 261 -4.38 5.67 -9.93
C LEU A 261 -3.86 7.12 -9.97
N ASN A 262 -4.19 7.82 -11.05
CA ASN A 262 -3.83 9.21 -11.29
C ASN A 262 -2.31 9.50 -11.28
N LYS A 263 -1.48 8.49 -11.58
CA LYS A 263 -0.02 8.62 -11.62
C LYS A 263 0.49 8.61 -13.05
N LYS A 264 1.52 9.42 -13.29
CA LYS A 264 2.23 9.45 -14.57
C LYS A 264 3.45 8.53 -14.55
N ALA A 265 3.90 8.07 -15.72
CA ALA A 265 5.14 7.32 -15.79
C ALA A 265 5.94 7.50 -17.07
N ALA A 266 7.19 7.07 -17.06
CA ALA A 266 7.96 6.88 -18.29
C ALA A 266 9.03 5.79 -18.13
N ALA A 267 9.23 5.01 -19.19
CA ALA A 267 10.29 4.02 -19.25
C ALA A 267 11.60 4.62 -19.75
N PHE A 268 12.74 4.14 -19.23
CA PHE A 268 14.05 4.48 -19.78
C PHE A 268 15.04 3.32 -19.73
N GLY A 269 16.15 3.44 -20.46
CA GLY A 269 17.32 2.61 -20.22
C GLY A 269 18.25 2.36 -21.40
N SER A 270 19.31 1.61 -21.12
CA SER A 270 20.41 1.34 -22.05
C SER A 270 20.27 0.00 -22.78
N PHE A 271 20.75 -0.08 -24.03
CA PHE A 271 20.81 -1.32 -24.80
C PHE A 271 22.11 -1.46 -25.61
N GLY A 272 22.48 -2.70 -25.98
CA GLY A 272 23.69 -2.95 -26.78
C GLY A 272 23.46 -2.86 -28.29
N TRP A 273 22.46 -3.56 -28.81
CA TRP A 273 22.19 -3.65 -30.26
C TRP A 273 20.73 -3.33 -30.61
N ASN A 274 19.80 -4.29 -30.47
CA ASN A 274 18.42 -4.15 -30.96
C ASN A 274 17.46 -3.55 -29.93
N GLY A 275 17.80 -3.57 -28.63
CA GLY A 275 16.96 -2.97 -27.60
C GLY A 275 15.66 -3.75 -27.32
N GLY A 276 14.54 -3.03 -27.18
CA GLY A 276 13.19 -3.60 -26.99
C GLY A 276 12.70 -3.70 -25.54
N ALA A 277 13.57 -3.70 -24.53
CA ALA A 277 13.14 -3.81 -23.13
C ALA A 277 12.41 -2.56 -22.62
N VAL A 278 12.87 -1.37 -23.03
CA VAL A 278 12.25 -0.09 -22.64
C VAL A 278 10.81 0.00 -23.16
N ASP A 279 10.56 -0.41 -24.41
CA ASP A 279 9.20 -0.45 -24.97
C ASP A 279 8.30 -1.43 -24.23
N ARG A 280 8.83 -2.59 -23.85
CA ARG A 280 8.07 -3.56 -23.05
C ARG A 280 7.74 -3.04 -21.65
N VAL A 281 8.65 -2.31 -21.01
CA VAL A 281 8.36 -1.64 -19.73
C VAL A 281 7.30 -0.56 -19.92
N GLN A 282 7.40 0.23 -20.99
CA GLN A 282 6.41 1.25 -21.31
C GLN A 282 5.01 0.66 -21.45
N THR A 283 4.85 -0.43 -22.21
CA THR A 283 3.56 -1.13 -22.35
C THR A 283 3.04 -1.61 -21.01
N ARG A 284 3.88 -2.27 -20.19
CA ARG A 284 3.46 -2.75 -18.87
C ARG A 284 3.06 -1.62 -17.91
N LEU A 285 3.68 -0.45 -18.01
CA LEU A 285 3.26 0.73 -17.24
C LEU A 285 1.88 1.22 -17.66
N MET A 286 1.58 1.22 -18.97
CA MET A 286 0.23 1.53 -19.45
C MET A 286 -0.79 0.49 -18.97
N ASP A 287 -0.45 -0.80 -19.06
CA ASP A 287 -1.31 -1.90 -18.60
C ASP A 287 -1.59 -1.80 -17.08
N ALA A 288 -0.63 -1.30 -16.30
CA ALA A 288 -0.78 -1.04 -14.87
C ALA A 288 -1.56 0.25 -14.53
N GLY A 289 -2.02 1.02 -15.54
CA GLY A 289 -2.88 2.19 -15.36
C GLY A 289 -2.17 3.55 -15.29
N PHE A 290 -0.86 3.62 -15.60
CA PHE A 290 -0.15 4.89 -15.62
C PHE A 290 -0.40 5.68 -16.92
N ASP A 291 -0.50 7.01 -16.80
CA ASP A 291 -0.43 7.92 -17.95
C ASP A 291 1.03 8.12 -18.37
N THR A 292 1.41 7.60 -19.54
CA THR A 292 2.83 7.48 -19.88
C THR A 292 3.34 8.58 -20.84
N ALA A 293 4.48 9.18 -20.50
CA ALA A 293 5.23 10.08 -21.39
C ALA A 293 6.18 9.28 -22.32
N LEU A 294 6.77 9.96 -23.31
CA LEU A 294 7.72 9.33 -24.24
C LEU A 294 8.89 8.67 -23.50
N SER A 295 9.27 7.46 -23.93
CA SER A 295 10.38 6.73 -23.32
C SER A 295 11.76 7.25 -23.74
N LEU A 296 12.78 7.05 -22.91
CA LEU A 296 14.16 7.46 -23.18
C LEU A 296 15.08 6.25 -23.38
N LYS A 297 15.79 6.18 -24.50
CA LYS A 297 16.66 5.05 -24.85
C LYS A 297 18.07 5.53 -25.18
N ALA A 298 19.08 4.85 -24.66
CA ALA A 298 20.48 5.11 -24.98
C ALA A 298 21.20 3.82 -25.40
N LYS A 299 22.13 3.93 -26.36
CA LYS A 299 22.94 2.78 -26.78
C LYS A 299 24.24 2.75 -25.97
N TRP A 300 24.58 1.58 -25.41
CA TRP A 300 25.77 1.37 -24.59
C TRP A 300 25.88 2.37 -23.41
N LYS A 301 27.11 2.71 -23.03
CA LYS A 301 27.40 3.67 -21.96
C LYS A 301 27.14 5.09 -22.47
N PRO A 302 26.29 5.89 -21.79
CA PRO A 302 26.09 7.29 -22.13
C PRO A 302 27.41 8.06 -22.17
N ASP A 303 27.66 8.76 -23.28
CA ASP A 303 28.69 9.80 -23.37
C ASP A 303 28.13 11.14 -22.86
N THR A 304 28.94 12.21 -22.90
CA THR A 304 28.53 13.54 -22.42
C THR A 304 27.26 14.03 -23.10
N LYS A 305 27.16 13.88 -24.42
CA LYS A 305 25.99 14.29 -25.18
C LYS A 305 24.74 13.51 -24.76
N THR A 306 24.86 12.19 -24.63
CA THR A 306 23.75 11.33 -24.19
C THR A 306 23.30 11.68 -22.77
N LEU A 307 24.24 12.05 -21.88
CA LEU A 307 23.91 12.53 -20.53
C LEU A 307 23.20 13.89 -20.55
N ASP A 308 23.57 14.79 -21.46
CA ASP A 308 22.84 16.05 -21.69
C ASP A 308 21.41 15.78 -22.18
N ASP A 309 21.23 14.83 -23.09
CA ASP A 309 19.90 14.42 -23.57
C ASP A 309 19.07 13.82 -22.40
N CYS A 310 19.69 13.03 -21.51
CA CYS A 310 19.03 12.52 -20.31
C CYS A 310 18.64 13.63 -19.32
N ARG A 311 19.50 14.64 -19.14
CA ARG A 311 19.19 15.83 -18.33
C ARG A 311 18.04 16.62 -18.92
N GLU A 312 18.07 16.90 -20.22
CA GLU A 312 16.99 17.65 -20.88
C GLU A 312 15.67 16.88 -20.84
N TYR A 313 15.73 15.55 -20.96
CA TYR A 313 14.56 14.70 -20.73
C TYR A 313 13.98 14.90 -19.33
N GLY A 314 14.82 14.91 -18.29
CA GLY A 314 14.39 15.22 -16.92
C GLY A 314 13.74 16.59 -16.79
N ARG A 315 14.29 17.64 -17.42
CA ARG A 315 13.69 18.99 -17.44
C ARG A 315 12.32 19.00 -18.10
N ASN A 316 12.17 18.31 -19.22
CA ASN A 316 10.90 18.22 -19.95
C ASN A 316 9.84 17.48 -19.14
N ILE A 317 10.21 16.39 -18.48
CA ILE A 317 9.34 15.64 -17.59
C ILE A 317 8.85 16.51 -16.42
N ALA A 318 9.75 17.25 -15.77
CA ALA A 318 9.37 18.17 -14.69
C ALA A 318 8.36 19.23 -15.16
N ARG A 319 8.61 19.87 -16.31
CA ARG A 319 7.69 20.85 -16.90
C ARG A 319 6.33 20.23 -17.25
N GLN A 320 6.31 19.03 -17.83
CA GLN A 320 5.08 18.36 -18.24
C GLN A 320 4.24 17.89 -17.04
N TRP A 321 4.89 17.55 -15.92
CA TRP A 321 4.26 16.97 -14.74
C TRP A 321 4.19 17.93 -13.55
N ALA A 322 4.45 19.22 -13.77
CA ALA A 322 4.21 20.27 -12.78
C ALA A 322 2.75 20.19 -12.30
N LEU A 323 2.55 20.24 -10.98
CA LEU A 323 1.20 20.35 -10.44
C LEU A 323 0.71 21.80 -10.66
N PRO A 324 -0.60 22.02 -10.84
CA PRO A 324 -1.15 23.38 -10.90
C PRO A 324 -0.73 24.16 -9.64
N ALA A 325 -0.33 25.43 -9.83
CA ALA A 325 0.08 26.34 -8.76
C ALA A 325 -1.08 26.72 -7.84
#